data_AF-A0A0K6SAC2-F1
#
_entry.id   AF-A0A0K6SAC2-F1
#
_cell.length_a   1.000
_cell.length_b   1.000
_cell.length_c   1.000
_cell.angle_alpha   90.00
_cell.angle_beta   90.00
_cell.angle_gamma   90.00
#
_symmetry.space_group_name_H-M   'P 1'
#
loop_
_entity.id
_entity.type
_entity.pdbx_description
1 polymer ?
#
loop_
_entity_poly.entity_id
_entity_poly.type
_entity_poly.pdbx_seq_one_letter_code
_entity_poly.pdbx_strand_id
1 'polypeptide(L)'
;MGGTSHAYLYKKVDTPEALAEFFNTPIESGGGGFKFILPSDFTVQEWVTSKYEDSFHFLYSEEHGGFLHLKITRDEYTTDDAVAHHNPKRTRKTLERDSVPPEMIANFGKLLRNVHYRGIGCFDMKYRNSDLSKPMVMEMNPRVCGSMPHFRDYGVWMRAWTRLYVVKE
;
A
#
# COMPACT_ATOMS: atom_id res chain seq x y z
N MET A 1 -6.45 -9.36 14.17
CA MET A 1 -7.53 -9.45 13.17
C MET A 1 -6.90 -9.25 11.80
N GLY A 2 -6.69 -10.35 11.06
CA GLY A 2 -6.15 -10.28 9.70
C GLY A 2 -7.19 -9.63 8.79
N GLY A 3 -6.78 -8.71 7.93
CA GLY A 3 -7.66 -8.20 6.88
C GLY A 3 -8.18 -9.39 6.08
N THR A 4 -9.49 -9.44 5.87
CA THR A 4 -10.10 -10.41 4.96
C THR A 4 -9.39 -10.27 3.61
N SER A 5 -8.63 -11.29 3.21
CA SER A 5 -8.02 -11.32 1.89
C SER A 5 -9.14 -11.44 0.87
N HIS A 6 -9.42 -10.35 0.18
CA HIS A 6 -10.32 -10.34 -0.97
C HIS A 6 -9.48 -10.40 -2.24
N ALA A 7 -8.62 -11.41 -2.36
CA ALA A 7 -7.75 -11.64 -3.52
C ALA A 7 -8.50 -11.56 -4.86
N TYR A 8 -9.78 -11.97 -4.88
CA TYR A 8 -10.66 -11.90 -6.04
C TYR A 8 -10.97 -10.46 -6.53
N LEU A 9 -10.75 -9.43 -5.69
CA LEU A 9 -10.91 -8.02 -6.08
C LEU A 9 -9.71 -7.51 -6.89
N TYR A 10 -8.61 -8.26 -6.95
CA TYR A 10 -7.42 -7.88 -7.70
C TYR A 10 -7.25 -8.84 -8.90
N LYS A 11 -7.49 -8.33 -10.11
CA LYS A 11 -7.41 -9.11 -11.35
C LYS A 11 -6.67 -8.34 -12.43
N LYS A 12 -5.70 -8.99 -13.08
CA LYS A 12 -5.13 -8.51 -14.35
C LYS A 12 -6.14 -8.76 -15.46
N VAL A 13 -6.38 -7.73 -16.26
CA VAL A 13 -7.31 -7.81 -17.37
C VAL A 13 -6.63 -7.22 -18.60
N ASP A 14 -6.36 -8.06 -19.59
CA ASP A 14 -5.59 -7.69 -20.78
C ASP A 14 -6.47 -7.29 -21.98
N THR A 15 -7.80 -7.54 -21.90
CA THR A 15 -8.73 -7.20 -22.98
C THR A 15 -10.06 -6.61 -22.46
N PRO A 16 -10.76 -5.79 -23.27
CA PRO A 16 -12.10 -5.30 -22.94
C PRO A 16 -13.10 -6.42 -22.66
N GLU A 17 -13.01 -7.54 -23.38
CA GLU A 17 -13.90 -8.69 -23.22
C GLU A 17 -13.70 -9.36 -21.85
N ALA A 18 -12.45 -9.52 -21.41
CA ALA A 18 -12.14 -10.05 -20.09
C ALA A 18 -12.57 -9.10 -18.96
N LEU A 19 -12.61 -7.78 -19.22
CA LEU A 19 -13.14 -6.79 -18.28
C LEU A 19 -14.66 -6.91 -18.16
N ALA A 20 -15.34 -7.02 -19.31
CA ALA A 20 -16.78 -7.24 -19.35
C ALA A 20 -17.16 -8.55 -18.66
N GLU A 21 -16.41 -9.64 -18.89
CA GLU A 21 -16.62 -10.92 -18.21
C GLU A 21 -16.46 -10.78 -16.70
N PHE A 22 -15.44 -10.05 -16.22
CA PHE A 22 -15.22 -9.86 -14.78
C PHE A 22 -16.42 -9.19 -14.08
N PHE A 23 -17.02 -8.17 -14.67
CA PHE A 23 -18.19 -7.50 -14.08
C PHE A 23 -19.51 -8.27 -14.26
N ASN A 24 -19.60 -9.10 -15.31
CA ASN A 24 -20.81 -9.88 -15.60
C ASN A 24 -20.79 -11.29 -15.00
N THR A 25 -19.70 -11.70 -14.35
CA THR A 25 -19.61 -12.99 -13.66
C THR A 25 -19.86 -12.80 -12.17
N PRO A 26 -20.93 -13.40 -11.60
CA PRO A 26 -21.18 -13.31 -10.18
C PRO A 26 -20.11 -14.07 -9.39
N ILE A 27 -19.69 -13.52 -8.27
CA ILE A 27 -18.80 -14.20 -7.33
C ILE A 27 -19.60 -14.82 -6.19
N GLU A 28 -19.22 -16.01 -5.78
CA GLU A 28 -19.76 -16.63 -4.57
C GLU A 28 -19.35 -15.83 -3.33
N SER A 29 -20.33 -15.50 -2.50
CA SER A 29 -20.15 -14.85 -1.21
C SER A 29 -20.16 -15.91 -0.10
N GLY A 30 -19.45 -15.63 1.00
CA GLY A 30 -19.42 -16.52 2.16
C GLY A 30 -20.83 -16.70 2.72
N GLY A 31 -21.42 -17.88 2.50
CA GLY A 31 -22.81 -18.20 2.84
C GLY A 31 -23.66 -18.78 1.70
N GLY A 32 -23.09 -18.98 0.50
CA GLY A 32 -23.79 -19.61 -0.64
C GLY A 32 -24.64 -18.65 -1.47
N GLY A 33 -24.56 -17.34 -1.19
CA GLY A 33 -25.15 -16.29 -2.03
C GLY A 33 -24.20 -15.87 -3.15
N PHE A 34 -24.73 -15.35 -4.25
CA PHE A 34 -23.94 -14.79 -5.35
C PHE A 34 -24.05 -13.26 -5.32
N LYS A 35 -22.93 -12.57 -5.55
CA LYS A 35 -22.92 -11.10 -5.72
C LYS A 35 -22.29 -10.72 -7.05
N PHE A 36 -22.88 -9.73 -7.71
CA PHE A 36 -22.23 -9.07 -8.84
C PHE A 36 -21.28 -8.00 -8.33
N ILE A 37 -20.19 -7.85 -9.06
CA ILE A 37 -19.25 -6.76 -8.87
C ILE A 37 -19.79 -5.54 -9.64
N LEU A 38 -20.00 -4.41 -8.97
CA LEU A 38 -20.37 -3.19 -9.67
C LEU A 38 -19.11 -2.47 -10.16
N PRO A 39 -19.08 -1.98 -11.42
CA PRO A 39 -17.97 -1.17 -11.91
C PRO A 39 -17.68 0.07 -11.06
N SER A 40 -18.70 0.63 -10.41
CA SER A 40 -18.57 1.79 -9.51
C SER A 40 -17.70 1.53 -8.28
N ASP A 41 -17.53 0.25 -7.91
CA ASP A 41 -16.82 -0.13 -6.70
C ASP A 41 -15.32 -0.37 -6.96
N PHE A 42 -14.87 -0.16 -8.20
CA PHE A 42 -13.53 -0.52 -8.65
C PHE A 42 -12.83 0.65 -9.32
N THR A 43 -11.53 0.76 -9.07
CA THR A 43 -10.64 1.59 -9.85
C THR A 43 -9.97 0.72 -10.91
N VAL A 44 -10.07 1.13 -12.17
CA VAL A 44 -9.25 0.57 -13.25
C VAL A 44 -7.97 1.38 -13.33
N GLN A 45 -6.82 0.70 -13.23
CA GLN A 45 -5.50 1.31 -13.29
C GLN A 45 -4.58 0.50 -14.21
N GLU A 46 -3.50 1.13 -14.65
CA GLU A 46 -2.46 0.45 -15.43
C GLU A 46 -1.86 -0.74 -14.66
N TRP A 47 -1.64 -1.85 -15.35
CA TRP A 47 -0.90 -2.97 -14.79
C TRP A 47 0.60 -2.66 -14.76
N VAL A 48 1.19 -2.60 -13.56
CA VAL A 48 2.62 -2.37 -13.37
C VAL A 48 3.34 -3.71 -13.20
N THR A 49 4.03 -4.15 -14.25
CA THR A 49 4.91 -5.31 -14.23
C THR A 49 6.15 -5.02 -13.38
N SER A 50 6.33 -5.75 -12.28
CA SER A 50 7.43 -5.57 -11.35
C SER A 50 7.64 -6.77 -10.43
N LYS A 51 8.90 -7.16 -10.22
CA LYS A 51 9.28 -8.06 -9.12
C LYS A 51 9.32 -7.36 -7.78
N TYR A 52 9.30 -6.03 -7.76
CA TYR A 52 9.46 -5.25 -6.55
C TYR A 52 8.16 -4.53 -6.19
N GLU A 53 7.81 -4.65 -4.92
CA GLU A 53 6.75 -3.86 -4.30
C GLU A 53 7.26 -3.30 -2.98
N ASP A 54 7.20 -1.98 -2.85
CA ASP A 54 7.64 -1.27 -1.66
C ASP A 54 6.41 -0.68 -0.96
N SER A 55 6.29 -0.95 0.34
CA SER A 55 5.40 -0.22 1.23
C SER A 55 6.22 0.88 1.92
N PHE A 56 5.98 2.13 1.55
CA PHE A 56 6.54 3.31 2.23
C PHE A 56 5.69 3.62 3.46
N HIS A 57 6.16 3.24 4.64
CA HIS A 57 5.48 3.46 5.91
C HIS A 57 5.88 4.79 6.53
N PHE A 58 4.90 5.50 7.08
CA PHE A 58 5.15 6.80 7.68
C PHE A 58 4.27 7.09 8.89
N LEU A 59 4.81 7.95 9.77
CA LEU A 59 4.02 8.78 10.68
C LEU A 59 4.25 10.24 10.25
N TYR A 60 3.17 10.94 9.91
CA TYR A 60 3.23 12.31 9.40
C TYR A 60 2.40 13.28 10.24
N SER A 61 2.94 14.46 10.48
CA SER A 61 2.21 15.62 10.99
C SER A 61 2.90 16.91 10.57
N GLU A 62 2.24 17.76 9.78
CA GLU A 62 2.79 19.06 9.37
C GLU A 62 3.18 19.93 10.57
N GLU A 63 2.29 20.02 11.58
CA GLU A 63 2.51 20.78 12.82
C GLU A 63 3.77 20.37 13.59
N HIS A 64 4.27 19.15 13.37
CA HIS A 64 5.44 18.59 14.07
C HIS A 64 6.64 18.42 13.13
N GLY A 65 6.66 19.10 11.98
CA GLY A 65 7.79 19.07 11.03
C GLY A 65 7.70 17.99 9.95
N GLY A 66 6.52 17.40 9.71
CA GLY A 66 6.27 16.46 8.61
C GLY A 66 6.49 15.00 9.01
N PHE A 67 7.43 14.31 8.35
CA PHE A 67 7.68 12.88 8.56
C PHE A 67 8.44 12.60 9.87
N LEU A 68 7.72 12.19 10.90
CA LEU A 68 8.24 11.82 12.22
C LEU A 68 8.90 10.45 12.23
N HIS A 69 8.31 9.49 11.52
CA HIS A 69 8.88 8.16 11.30
C HIS A 69 8.72 7.75 9.85
N LEU A 70 9.68 6.98 9.35
CA LEU A 70 9.72 6.57 7.95
C LEU A 70 10.53 5.28 7.81
N LYS A 71 9.95 4.26 7.16
CA LYS A 71 10.62 3.02 6.75
C LYS A 71 10.01 2.51 5.46
N ILE A 72 10.77 1.74 4.69
CA ILE A 72 10.24 0.99 3.56
C ILE A 72 10.29 -0.50 3.87
N THR A 73 9.20 -1.22 3.64
CA THR A 73 9.25 -2.67 3.50
C THR A 73 9.32 -2.99 2.02
N ARG A 74 10.38 -3.64 1.57
CA ARG A 74 10.56 -4.09 0.19
C ARG A 74 10.29 -5.57 0.08
N ASP A 75 9.33 -5.91 -0.76
CA ASP A 75 9.06 -7.28 -1.19
C ASP A 75 9.67 -7.51 -2.58
N GLU A 76 10.45 -8.57 -2.69
CA GLU A 76 10.96 -9.10 -3.94
C GLU A 76 10.27 -10.43 -4.26
N TYR A 77 9.48 -10.44 -5.32
CA TYR A 77 8.71 -11.58 -5.79
C TYR A 77 9.51 -12.47 -6.75
N THR A 78 9.09 -13.73 -6.87
CA THR A 78 9.68 -14.66 -7.84
C THR A 78 9.31 -14.35 -9.29
N THR A 79 8.20 -13.62 -9.51
CA THR A 79 7.64 -13.30 -10.82
C THR A 79 7.22 -11.82 -10.88
N ASP A 80 7.22 -11.25 -12.09
CA ASP A 80 6.96 -9.82 -12.31
C ASP A 80 5.46 -9.46 -12.30
N ASP A 81 4.58 -10.46 -12.46
CA ASP A 81 3.12 -10.30 -12.40
C ASP A 81 2.55 -10.60 -11.01
N ALA A 82 3.40 -10.71 -9.99
CA ALA A 82 2.98 -11.01 -8.63
C ALA A 82 2.10 -9.88 -8.04
N VAL A 83 1.05 -10.26 -7.32
CA VAL A 83 0.15 -9.34 -6.59
C VAL A 83 0.20 -9.67 -5.12
N ALA A 84 0.56 -8.71 -4.25
CA ALA A 84 0.69 -8.94 -2.81
C ALA A 84 -0.52 -9.66 -2.18
N HIS A 85 -1.74 -9.29 -2.59
CA HIS A 85 -3.00 -9.85 -2.10
C HIS A 85 -3.21 -11.33 -2.44
N HIS A 86 -2.51 -11.85 -3.46
CA HIS A 86 -2.52 -13.28 -3.82
C HIS A 86 -1.50 -14.09 -3.02
N ASN A 87 -0.83 -13.46 -2.06
CA ASN A 87 0.20 -14.05 -1.19
C ASN A 87 1.29 -14.83 -1.95
N PRO A 88 1.92 -14.25 -2.98
CA PRO A 88 3.00 -14.88 -3.73
C PRO A 88 4.22 -15.11 -2.82
N LYS A 89 5.06 -16.08 -3.22
CA LYS A 89 6.35 -16.27 -2.56
C LYS A 89 7.21 -15.02 -2.75
N ARG A 90 7.79 -14.53 -1.64
CA ARG A 90 8.57 -13.28 -1.61
C ARG A 90 9.73 -13.34 -0.62
N THR A 91 10.75 -12.54 -0.90
CA THR A 91 11.79 -12.16 0.07
C THR A 91 11.51 -10.74 0.53
N ARG A 92 11.40 -10.54 1.85
CA ARG A 92 11.09 -9.23 2.45
C ARG A 92 12.31 -8.64 3.13
N LYS A 93 12.55 -7.34 2.92
CA LYS A 93 13.56 -6.54 3.61
C LYS A 93 12.92 -5.26 4.16
N THR A 94 13.46 -4.74 5.26
CA THR A 94 13.07 -3.44 5.80
C THR A 94 14.23 -2.48 5.63
N LEU A 95 13.98 -1.36 4.95
CA LEU A 95 14.93 -0.29 4.70
C LEU A 95 14.62 0.86 5.65
N GLU A 96 15.65 1.33 6.34
CA GLU A 96 15.57 2.46 7.26
C GLU A 96 15.52 3.79 6.49
N ARG A 97 15.19 4.88 7.20
CA ARG A 97 14.98 6.22 6.60
C ARG A 97 16.10 6.66 5.65
N ASP A 98 17.36 6.41 6.03
CA ASP A 98 18.53 6.86 5.25
C ASP A 98 18.63 6.17 3.88
N SER A 99 17.91 5.06 3.69
CA SER A 99 17.83 4.34 2.42
C SER A 99 16.72 4.84 1.49
N VAL A 100 15.92 5.83 1.94
CA VAL A 100 14.77 6.32 1.19
C VAL A 100 15.16 7.52 0.32
N PRO A 101 14.86 7.50 -0.99
CA PRO A 101 15.20 8.60 -1.88
C PRO A 101 14.62 9.94 -1.38
N PRO A 102 15.43 11.01 -1.23
CA PRO A 102 14.95 12.29 -0.75
C PRO A 102 13.80 12.89 -1.58
N GLU A 103 13.83 12.68 -2.90
CA GLU A 103 12.77 13.08 -3.82
C GLU A 103 11.41 12.40 -3.51
N MET A 104 11.44 11.15 -3.08
CA MET A 104 10.23 10.40 -2.70
C MET A 104 9.65 10.97 -1.41
N ILE A 105 10.49 11.28 -0.43
CA ILE A 105 10.08 11.96 0.81
C ILE A 105 9.46 13.32 0.47
N ALA A 106 10.10 14.11 -0.38
CA ALA A 106 9.60 15.43 -0.77
C ALA A 106 8.23 15.34 -1.47
N ASN A 107 8.08 14.42 -2.42
CA ASN A 107 6.84 14.26 -3.18
C ASN A 107 5.68 13.75 -2.31
N PHE A 108 5.91 12.74 -1.47
CA PHE A 108 4.89 12.27 -0.54
C PHE A 108 4.57 13.31 0.54
N GLY A 109 5.56 14.05 1.02
CA GLY A 109 5.34 15.14 1.96
C GLY A 109 4.42 16.22 1.38
N LYS A 110 4.66 16.60 0.11
CA LYS A 110 3.79 17.54 -0.61
C LYS A 110 2.35 17.03 -0.71
N LEU A 111 2.16 15.76 -1.06
CA LEU A 111 0.83 15.14 -1.13
C LEU A 111 0.14 15.15 0.24
N LEU A 112 0.80 14.66 1.28
CA LEU A 112 0.26 14.57 2.64
C LEU A 112 -0.10 15.95 3.19
N ARG A 113 0.73 16.97 2.94
CA ARG A 113 0.42 18.36 3.28
C ARG A 113 -0.84 18.85 2.57
N ASN A 114 -0.96 18.62 1.27
CA ASN A 114 -2.09 19.11 0.46
C ASN A 114 -3.43 18.52 0.90
N VAL A 115 -3.44 17.29 1.42
CA VAL A 115 -4.65 16.63 1.95
C VAL A 115 -4.80 16.81 3.46
N HIS A 116 -4.00 17.69 4.08
CA HIS A 116 -3.97 17.92 5.52
C HIS A 116 -3.86 16.63 6.34
N TYR A 117 -3.05 15.67 5.87
CA TYR A 117 -2.89 14.39 6.52
C TYR A 117 -2.21 14.55 7.88
N ARG A 118 -2.71 13.84 8.88
CA ARG A 118 -2.10 13.69 10.20
C ARG A 118 -2.31 12.28 10.69
N GLY A 119 -1.22 11.56 10.94
CA GLY A 119 -1.27 10.22 11.50
C GLY A 119 -0.36 9.22 10.79
N ILE A 120 -0.65 7.95 11.01
CA ILE A 120 0.13 6.83 10.48
C ILE A 120 -0.45 6.33 9.16
N GLY A 121 0.40 5.86 8.25
CA GLY A 121 -0.06 5.26 7.01
C GLY A 121 1.04 4.57 6.24
N CYS A 122 0.70 4.07 5.05
CA CYS A 122 1.68 3.72 4.04
C CYS A 122 1.20 4.00 2.62
N PHE A 123 2.17 4.20 1.72
CA PHE A 123 1.95 4.14 0.27
C PHE A 123 2.53 2.84 -0.24
N ASP A 124 1.72 2.04 -0.93
CA ASP A 124 2.21 0.84 -1.60
C ASP A 124 2.55 1.20 -3.05
N MET A 125 3.72 0.78 -3.49
CA MET A 125 4.30 1.16 -4.76
C MET A 125 4.85 -0.06 -5.49
N LYS A 126 4.72 -0.05 -6.81
CA LYS A 126 5.45 -0.94 -7.70
C LYS A 126 6.45 -0.17 -8.55
N TYR A 127 7.39 -0.88 -9.15
CA TYR A 127 8.46 -0.28 -9.94
C TYR A 127 8.35 -0.74 -11.38
N ARG A 128 8.11 0.18 -12.32
CA ARG A 128 7.89 -0.17 -13.73
C ARG A 128 9.08 -0.95 -14.27
N ASN A 129 8.84 -2.15 -14.80
CA ASN A 129 9.87 -3.05 -15.31
C ASN A 129 10.95 -3.39 -14.27
N SER A 130 10.58 -3.45 -12.99
CA SER A 130 11.47 -3.68 -11.86
C SER A 130 12.60 -2.63 -11.69
N ASP A 131 12.42 -1.44 -12.28
CA ASP A 131 13.37 -0.32 -12.18
C ASP A 131 13.04 0.55 -10.96
N LEU A 132 13.87 0.47 -9.92
CA LEU A 132 13.66 1.18 -8.65
C LEU A 132 13.62 2.72 -8.78
N SER A 133 14.07 3.28 -9.91
CA SER A 133 13.98 4.71 -10.20
C SER A 133 12.61 5.14 -10.77
N LYS A 134 11.72 4.18 -11.05
CA LYS A 134 10.39 4.42 -11.67
C LYS A 134 9.25 3.93 -10.77
N PRO A 135 9.07 4.54 -9.58
CA PRO A 135 7.98 4.17 -8.69
C PRO A 135 6.62 4.56 -9.27
N MET A 136 5.66 3.67 -9.13
CA MET A 136 4.24 3.87 -9.43
C MET A 136 3.46 3.61 -8.14
N VAL A 137 2.74 4.61 -7.64
CA VAL A 137 1.91 4.47 -6.44
C VAL A 137 0.67 3.66 -6.81
N MET A 138 0.41 2.60 -6.06
CA MET A 138 -0.72 1.69 -6.27
C MET A 138 -1.87 2.01 -5.33
N GLU A 139 -1.58 2.23 -4.06
CA GLU A 139 -2.57 2.60 -3.06
C GLU A 139 -1.97 3.41 -1.91
N MET A 140 -2.84 4.11 -1.19
CA MET A 140 -2.53 4.71 0.10
C MET A 140 -3.39 4.04 1.16
N ASN A 141 -2.75 3.53 2.21
CA ASN A 141 -3.39 2.96 3.37
C ASN A 141 -3.31 3.96 4.54
N PRO A 142 -4.40 4.69 4.86
CA PRO A 142 -4.39 5.71 5.92
C PRO A 142 -4.58 5.09 7.32
N ARG A 143 -3.81 4.05 7.62
CA ARG A 143 -3.92 3.22 8.84
C ARG A 143 -2.61 2.45 9.08
N VAL A 144 -2.53 1.74 10.22
CA VAL A 144 -1.44 0.79 10.46
C VAL A 144 -1.46 -0.29 9.37
N CYS A 145 -0.37 -0.42 8.64
CA CYS A 145 -0.22 -1.40 7.57
C CYS A 145 0.22 -2.76 8.10
N GLY A 146 -0.09 -3.83 7.37
CA GLY A 146 0.07 -5.21 7.86
C GLY A 146 1.51 -5.62 8.18
N SER A 147 2.51 -5.00 7.55
CA SER A 147 3.93 -5.26 7.83
C SER A 147 4.47 -4.52 9.06
N MET A 148 3.83 -3.43 9.50
CA MET A 148 4.36 -2.57 10.55
C MET A 148 4.52 -3.25 11.91
N PRO A 149 3.60 -4.14 12.37
CA PRO A 149 3.77 -4.85 13.64
C PRO A 149 5.04 -5.70 13.73
N HIS A 150 5.69 -6.00 12.59
CA HIS A 150 6.93 -6.76 12.54
C HIS A 150 8.18 -5.89 12.63
N PHE A 151 8.04 -4.56 12.70
CA PHE A 151 9.17 -3.66 12.93
C PHE A 151 9.70 -3.82 14.35
N ARG A 152 11.02 -3.92 14.49
CA ARG A 152 11.67 -4.02 15.81
C ARG A 152 11.32 -2.86 16.74
N ASP A 153 11.08 -1.69 16.17
CA ASP A 153 10.73 -0.44 16.84
C ASP A 153 9.22 -0.10 16.77
N TYR A 154 8.35 -1.05 16.43
CA TYR A 154 6.90 -0.80 16.27
C TYR A 154 6.26 -0.03 17.46
N GLY A 155 6.68 -0.34 18.70
CA GLY A 155 6.20 0.37 19.89
C GLY A 155 6.56 1.86 19.92
N VAL A 156 7.69 2.26 19.31
CA VAL A 156 8.07 3.67 19.17
C VAL A 156 7.09 4.39 18.25
N TRP A 157 6.74 3.78 17.12
CA TRP A 157 5.78 4.33 16.16
C TRP A 157 4.40 4.56 16.78
N MET A 158 3.87 3.58 17.51
CA MET A 158 2.57 3.70 18.16
C MET A 158 2.56 4.78 19.24
N ARG A 159 3.65 4.90 20.03
CA ARG A 159 3.78 5.97 21.03
C ARG A 159 3.85 7.35 20.39
N ALA A 160 4.61 7.50 19.31
CA ALA A 160 4.67 8.77 18.59
C ALA A 160 3.30 9.12 17.98
N TRP A 161 2.61 8.14 17.38
CA TRP A 161 1.29 8.36 16.78
C TRP A 161 0.23 8.74 17.82
N THR A 162 0.17 8.04 18.96
CA THR A 162 -0.76 8.38 20.05
C THR A 162 -0.49 9.75 20.65
N ARG A 163 0.78 10.14 20.81
CA ARG A 163 1.17 11.47 21.29
C ARG A 163 0.71 12.61 20.39
N LEU A 164 0.48 12.36 19.09
CA LEU A 164 -0.12 13.36 18.21
C LEU A 164 -1.52 13.79 18.67
N TYR A 165 -2.26 12.96 19.42
CA TYR A 165 -3.66 13.26 19.79
C TYR A 165 -3.88 13.40 21.30
N VAL A 166 -2.88 13.03 22.11
CA VAL A 166 -3.01 12.97 23.58
C VAL A 166 -2.45 14.23 24.26
N VAL A 167 -1.73 15.11 23.56
CA VAL A 167 -1.21 16.35 24.15
C VAL A 167 -2.00 17.55 23.62
N LYS A 168 -3.04 17.94 24.35
CA LYS A 168 -3.38 19.36 24.48
C LYS A 168 -2.51 19.86 25.64
N GLU A 169 -1.57 20.76 25.35
CA GLU A 169 -1.00 21.61 26.41
C GLU A 169 -2.10 22.48 27.02
#